data_AF-S6HMY9-F1
#
_entry.id   AF-S6HMY9-F1
#
_cell.length_a   1.000
_cell.length_b   1.000
_cell.length_c   1.000
_cell.angle_alpha   90.00
_cell.angle_beta   90.00
_cell.angle_gamma   90.00
#
_symmetry.space_group_name_H-M   'P 1'
#
loop_
_entity.id
_entity.type
_entity.pdbx_description
1 polymer ?
#
loop_
_entity_poly.entity_id
_entity_poly.type
_entity_poly.pdbx_seq_one_letter_code
_entity_poly.pdbx_strand_id
1 'polypeptide(L)'
;MKSKQQGSSLIEVLIAVLIVSIGLLGMATLQLKSMALNLTAYQRLQAATLAYEIADSIYLNSTEASKNWYKLSLSDTSGGIAASSAMSTIDKKHWLEVVAEKLPKGDLVIGPAVNIPAMASSGATATIKAKTYAISICWQDKNAAVSAASTTCGSKNSEFSFVAGSRRIK
;
A
#
# COMPACT_ATOMS: atom_id res chain seq x y z
N MET A 1 -42.95 23.52 -53.83
CA MET A 1 -42.45 23.94 -52.50
C MET A 1 -40.93 24.11 -52.60
N LYS A 2 -40.39 25.33 -52.53
CA LYS A 2 -38.94 25.57 -52.63
C LYS A 2 -38.30 25.40 -51.24
N SER A 3 -37.54 24.33 -51.06
CA SER A 3 -36.63 24.15 -49.93
C SER A 3 -35.59 25.28 -49.96
N LYS A 4 -35.54 26.12 -48.91
CA LYS A 4 -34.44 27.06 -48.71
C LYS A 4 -33.25 26.22 -48.22
N GLN A 5 -32.28 25.99 -49.10
CA GLN A 5 -30.99 25.45 -48.73
C GLN A 5 -30.30 26.47 -47.81
N GLN A 6 -30.28 26.18 -46.51
CA GLN A 6 -29.49 26.92 -45.54
C GLN A 6 -28.05 26.41 -45.67
N GLY A 7 -27.23 27.12 -46.45
CA GLY A 7 -25.81 26.83 -46.55
C GLY A 7 -25.13 27.10 -45.21
N SER A 8 -24.33 26.16 -44.74
CA SER A 8 -23.48 26.31 -43.55
C SER A 8 -22.61 27.54 -43.72
N SER A 9 -22.73 28.51 -42.80
CA SER A 9 -21.86 29.69 -42.81
C SER A 9 -20.44 29.29 -42.40
N LEU A 10 -19.40 29.95 -42.95
CA LEU A 10 -18.00 29.69 -42.57
C LEU A 10 -17.77 29.87 -41.05
N ILE A 11 -18.55 30.74 -40.41
CA ILE A 11 -18.54 30.94 -38.95
C ILE A 11 -19.06 29.71 -38.18
N GLU A 12 -20.01 28.98 -38.75
CA GLU A 12 -20.64 27.81 -38.11
C GLU A 12 -19.65 26.65 -38.02
N VAL A 13 -18.86 26.44 -39.07
CA VAL A 13 -17.79 25.44 -39.09
C VAL A 13 -16.66 25.82 -38.11
N LEU A 14 -16.29 27.11 -38.04
CA LEU A 14 -15.29 27.60 -37.08
C LEU A 14 -15.72 27.36 -35.62
N ILE A 15 -16.99 27.65 -35.30
CA ILE A 15 -17.54 27.41 -33.97
C ILE A 15 -17.61 25.90 -33.67
N ALA A 16 -18.01 25.08 -34.64
CA ALA A 16 -18.04 23.62 -34.47
C ALA A 16 -16.65 23.04 -34.17
N VAL A 17 -15.62 23.46 -34.92
CA VAL A 17 -14.23 23.03 -34.68
C VAL A 17 -13.73 23.51 -33.32
N LEU A 18 -14.08 24.73 -32.90
CA LEU A 18 -13.73 25.25 -31.58
C LEU A 18 -14.32 24.39 -30.45
N ILE A 19 -15.62 24.08 -30.52
CA ILE A 19 -16.31 23.26 -29.51
C ILE A 19 -15.72 21.85 -29.47
N VAL A 20 -15.50 21.21 -30.62
CA VAL A 20 -14.90 19.87 -30.71
C VAL A 20 -13.49 19.87 -30.14
N SER A 21 -12.70 20.90 -30.44
CA SER A 21 -11.32 21.02 -29.94
C SER A 21 -11.29 21.12 -28.41
N ILE A 22 -12.17 21.93 -27.80
CA ILE A 22 -12.30 22.03 -26.34
C ILE A 22 -12.78 20.70 -25.74
N GLY A 23 -13.75 20.03 -26.38
CA GLY A 23 -14.25 18.72 -25.96
C GLY A 23 -13.17 17.64 -25.96
N LEU A 24 -12.32 17.62 -27.00
CA LEU A 24 -11.23 16.65 -27.12
C LEU A 24 -10.12 16.89 -26.09
N LEU A 25 -9.79 18.15 -25.80
CA LEU A 25 -8.89 18.50 -24.69
C LEU A 25 -9.45 18.01 -23.36
N GLY A 26 -10.75 18.18 -23.13
CA GLY A 26 -11.45 17.64 -21.96
C GLY A 26 -11.29 16.12 -21.83
N MET A 27 -11.53 15.37 -22.92
CA MET A 27 -11.37 13.91 -22.91
C MET A 27 -9.92 13.47 -22.65
N ALA A 28 -8.93 14.14 -23.24
CA ALA A 28 -7.52 13.83 -23.02
C ALA A 28 -7.13 13.98 -21.53
N THR A 29 -7.62 15.01 -20.83
CA THR A 29 -7.36 15.17 -19.40
C THR A 29 -7.97 14.05 -18.56
N LEU A 30 -9.17 13.59 -18.90
CA LEU A 30 -9.81 12.46 -18.23
C LEU A 30 -9.04 11.15 -18.46
N GLN A 31 -8.51 10.95 -19.67
CA GLN A 31 -7.69 9.79 -19.98
C GLN A 31 -6.39 9.77 -19.15
N LEU A 32 -5.70 10.91 -19.03
CA LEU A 32 -4.50 11.04 -18.19
C LEU A 32 -4.83 10.80 -16.71
N LYS A 33 -5.95 11.34 -16.22
CA LYS A 33 -6.39 11.12 -14.83
C LYS A 33 -6.73 9.66 -14.56
N SER A 34 -7.38 8.98 -15.50
CA SER A 34 -7.67 7.55 -15.41
C SER A 34 -6.38 6.73 -15.32
N MET A 35 -5.36 7.05 -16.13
CA MET A 35 -4.06 6.38 -16.07
C MET A 35 -3.37 6.58 -14.70
N ALA A 36 -3.39 7.81 -14.17
CA ALA A 36 -2.85 8.09 -12.84
C ALA A 36 -3.55 7.30 -11.72
N LEU A 37 -4.88 7.19 -11.78
CA LEU A 37 -5.66 6.39 -10.82
C LEU A 37 -5.31 4.90 -10.89
N ASN A 38 -5.12 4.37 -12.11
CA ASN A 38 -4.70 2.97 -12.30
C ASN A 38 -3.32 2.71 -11.69
N LEU A 39 -2.38 3.63 -11.83
CA LEU A 39 -1.05 3.50 -11.23
C LEU A 39 -1.11 3.46 -9.70
N THR A 40 -1.86 4.37 -9.07
CA THR A 40 -2.06 4.37 -7.61
C THR A 40 -2.75 3.09 -7.14
N ALA A 41 -3.76 2.62 -7.86
CA ALA A 41 -4.45 1.36 -7.53
C ALA A 41 -3.50 0.16 -7.62
N TYR A 42 -2.63 0.12 -8.64
CA TYR A 42 -1.64 -0.92 -8.82
C TYR A 42 -0.63 -0.98 -7.67
N GLN A 43 -0.11 0.16 -7.22
CA GLN A 43 0.81 0.21 -6.07
C GLN A 43 0.14 -0.26 -4.78
N ARG A 44 -1.12 0.14 -4.53
CA ARG A 44 -1.90 -0.36 -3.38
C ARG A 44 -2.07 -1.87 -3.42
N LEU A 45 -2.33 -2.42 -4.60
CA LEU A 45 -2.48 -3.86 -4.77
C LEU A 45 -1.17 -4.59 -4.45
N GLN A 46 -0.03 -4.08 -4.94
CA GLN A 46 1.27 -4.65 -4.62
C GLN A 46 1.56 -4.63 -3.12
N ALA A 47 1.33 -3.49 -2.45
CA ALA A 47 1.52 -3.38 -1.01
C ALA A 47 0.60 -4.32 -0.22
N ALA A 48 -0.67 -4.46 -0.64
CA ALA A 48 -1.61 -5.37 0.01
C ALA A 48 -1.18 -6.84 -0.16
N THR A 49 -0.81 -7.26 -1.37
CA THR A 49 -0.33 -8.62 -1.64
C THR A 49 0.90 -8.94 -0.80
N LEU A 50 1.85 -8.01 -0.72
CA LEU A 50 3.03 -8.18 0.12
C LEU A 50 2.67 -8.28 1.61
N ALA A 51 1.73 -7.47 2.10
CA ALA A 51 1.29 -7.54 3.50
C ALA A 51 0.72 -8.93 3.83
N TYR A 52 -0.05 -9.53 2.92
CA TYR A 52 -0.56 -10.89 3.08
C TYR A 52 0.55 -11.93 3.07
N GLU A 53 1.52 -11.81 2.16
CA GLU A 53 2.69 -12.70 2.12
C GLU A 53 3.49 -12.68 3.44
N ILE A 54 3.72 -11.50 4.00
CA ILE A 54 4.38 -11.32 5.29
C ILE A 54 3.57 -11.98 6.40
N ALA A 55 2.25 -11.73 6.43
CA ALA A 55 1.36 -12.29 7.45
C ALA A 55 1.33 -13.82 7.40
N ASP A 56 1.24 -14.40 6.20
CA ASP A 56 1.24 -15.85 5.99
C ASP A 56 2.58 -16.47 6.36
N SER A 57 3.70 -15.82 6.02
CA SER A 57 5.04 -16.32 6.39
C SER A 57 5.25 -16.32 7.92
N ILE A 58 4.83 -15.25 8.61
CA ILE A 58 4.85 -15.20 10.09
C ILE A 58 3.93 -16.29 10.69
N TYR A 59 2.80 -16.55 10.03
CA TYR A 59 1.87 -17.62 10.45
C TYR A 59 2.50 -19.00 10.33
N LEU A 60 3.12 -19.30 9.18
CA LEU A 60 3.77 -20.57 8.92
C LEU A 60 4.97 -20.80 9.86
N ASN A 61 5.72 -19.74 10.17
CA ASN A 61 6.90 -19.77 11.02
C ASN A 61 6.58 -19.38 12.48
N SER A 62 5.52 -19.98 13.03
CA SER A 62 4.99 -19.67 14.36
C SER A 62 6.01 -19.80 15.50
N THR A 63 6.98 -20.70 15.37
CA THR A 63 8.07 -20.88 16.36
C THR A 63 8.95 -19.64 16.45
N GLU A 64 9.26 -19.01 15.33
CA GLU A 64 10.10 -17.81 15.26
C GLU A 64 9.31 -16.56 15.63
N ALA A 65 8.04 -16.53 15.23
CA ALA A 65 7.06 -15.54 15.67
C ALA A 65 6.89 -15.56 17.21
N SER A 66 6.88 -16.74 17.83
CA SER A 66 6.81 -16.84 19.29
C SER A 66 8.00 -16.17 20.00
N LYS A 67 9.16 -16.06 19.34
CA LYS A 67 10.39 -15.45 19.85
C LYS A 67 10.55 -13.97 19.49
N ASN A 68 9.55 -13.38 18.81
CA ASN A 68 9.56 -11.98 18.37
C ASN A 68 10.67 -11.63 17.36
N TRP A 69 11.09 -12.61 16.54
CA TRP A 69 12.21 -12.46 15.59
C TRP A 69 11.87 -11.71 14.29
N TYR A 70 10.57 -11.54 14.03
CA TYR A 70 10.04 -10.79 12.88
C TYR A 70 9.87 -9.28 13.12
N LYS A 71 10.27 -8.76 14.29
CA LYS A 71 10.25 -7.31 14.54
C LYS A 71 11.16 -6.60 13.53
N LEU A 72 10.62 -5.56 12.90
CA LEU A 72 11.34 -4.72 11.94
C LEU A 72 11.04 -3.25 12.21
N SER A 73 12.08 -2.46 12.32
CA SER A 73 12.06 -1.02 12.52
C SER A 73 12.45 -0.29 11.24
N LEU A 74 12.15 1.01 11.17
CA LEU A 74 12.39 1.82 9.96
C LEU A 74 13.85 2.02 9.61
N SER A 75 14.75 1.81 10.57
CA SER A 75 16.19 1.90 10.34
C SER A 75 16.77 0.59 9.82
N ASP A 76 15.99 -0.49 9.82
CA ASP A 76 16.43 -1.78 9.36
C ASP A 76 16.45 -1.81 7.82
N THR A 77 17.61 -2.16 7.27
CA THR A 77 17.83 -2.32 5.82
C THR A 77 18.16 -3.77 5.51
N SER A 78 18.02 -4.17 4.24
CA SER A 78 18.28 -5.55 3.80
C SER A 78 19.71 -6.04 4.09
N GLY A 79 20.66 -5.13 4.33
CA GLY A 79 22.04 -5.41 4.74
C GLY A 79 22.35 -5.18 6.23
N GLY A 80 21.42 -4.59 7.00
CA GLY A 80 21.64 -4.16 8.39
C GLY A 80 20.70 -4.79 9.42
N ILE A 81 19.84 -5.72 9.01
CA ILE A 81 18.93 -6.42 9.92
C ILE A 81 19.70 -7.24 10.97
N ALA A 82 19.33 -7.06 12.24
CA ALA A 82 19.89 -7.85 13.33
C ALA A 82 19.63 -9.36 13.11
N ALA A 83 20.69 -10.15 13.23
CA ALA A 83 20.64 -11.59 13.04
C ALA A 83 19.69 -12.23 14.07
N SER A 84 18.73 -13.00 13.56
CA SER A 84 17.81 -13.83 14.34
C SER A 84 18.00 -15.30 13.94
N SER A 85 16.95 -16.03 13.56
CA SER A 85 17.13 -17.32 12.88
C SER A 85 17.46 -17.14 11.39
N ALA A 86 17.96 -18.20 10.76
CA ALA A 86 18.19 -18.23 9.32
C ALA A 86 16.92 -17.91 8.53
N MET A 87 15.76 -18.49 8.89
CA MET A 87 14.50 -18.26 8.17
C MET A 87 14.00 -16.83 8.34
N SER A 88 13.77 -16.35 9.56
CA SER A 88 13.36 -14.95 9.78
C SER A 88 14.30 -13.90 9.16
N THR A 89 15.61 -14.17 9.08
CA THR A 89 16.56 -13.24 8.43
C THR A 89 16.39 -13.23 6.91
N ILE A 90 16.20 -14.41 6.28
CA ILE A 90 15.93 -14.54 4.85
C ILE A 90 14.61 -13.85 4.50
N ASP A 91 13.56 -14.13 5.27
CA ASP A 91 12.22 -13.56 5.10
C ASP A 91 12.26 -12.03 5.15
N LYS A 92 12.82 -11.46 6.23
CA LYS A 92 12.95 -10.00 6.40
C LYS A 92 13.72 -9.35 5.25
N LYS A 93 14.81 -9.99 4.81
CA LYS A 93 15.61 -9.49 3.70
C LYS A 93 14.82 -9.48 2.40
N HIS A 94 14.14 -10.58 2.10
CA HIS A 94 13.30 -10.70 0.92
C HIS A 94 12.22 -9.61 0.88
N TRP A 95 11.49 -9.41 1.97
CA TRP A 95 10.43 -8.40 2.01
C TRP A 95 10.98 -6.99 1.83
N LEU A 96 12.10 -6.64 2.46
CA LEU A 96 12.74 -5.33 2.29
C LEU A 96 13.19 -5.10 0.84
N GLU A 97 13.72 -6.12 0.18
CA GLU A 97 14.10 -6.05 -1.25
C GLU A 97 12.87 -5.87 -2.15
N VAL A 98 11.80 -6.64 -1.90
CA VAL A 98 10.54 -6.53 -2.67
C VAL A 98 9.90 -5.16 -2.48
N VAL A 99 9.88 -4.62 -1.27
CA VAL A 99 9.36 -3.26 -1.00
C VAL A 99 10.16 -2.22 -1.77
N ALA A 100 11.49 -2.30 -1.72
CA ALA A 100 12.36 -1.36 -2.41
C ALA A 100 12.25 -1.45 -3.94
N GLU A 101 12.00 -2.64 -4.49
CA GLU A 101 11.87 -2.87 -5.94
C GLU A 101 10.49 -2.46 -6.47
N LYS A 102 9.42 -2.85 -5.77
CA LYS A 102 8.04 -2.74 -6.28
C LYS A 102 7.41 -1.39 -5.94
N LEU A 103 7.75 -0.81 -4.78
CA LEU A 103 7.11 0.41 -4.29
C LEU A 103 8.07 1.62 -4.36
N PRO A 104 7.61 2.76 -4.91
CA PRO A 104 8.42 3.98 -4.93
C PRO A 104 8.62 4.54 -3.51
N LYS A 105 9.88 4.64 -3.07
CA LYS A 105 10.25 5.03 -1.69
C LYS A 105 9.46 4.22 -0.65
N GLY A 106 9.34 2.91 -0.89
CA GLY A 106 8.65 2.01 0.01
C GLY A 106 9.45 1.75 1.29
N ASP A 107 8.76 1.76 2.43
CA ASP A 107 9.29 1.36 3.74
C ASP A 107 8.38 0.30 4.37
N LEU A 108 8.97 -0.59 5.18
CA LEU A 108 8.28 -1.66 5.89
C LEU A 108 8.59 -1.60 7.38
N VAL A 109 7.55 -1.71 8.20
CA VAL A 109 7.65 -1.79 9.65
C VAL A 109 6.82 -2.96 10.15
N ILE A 110 7.43 -3.76 11.02
CA ILE A 110 6.73 -4.83 11.72
C ILE A 110 6.88 -4.54 13.21
N GLY A 111 5.77 -4.11 13.81
CA GLY A 111 5.69 -3.78 15.23
C GLY A 111 6.02 -4.98 16.13
N PRO A 112 6.34 -4.73 17.41
CA PRO A 112 6.59 -5.80 18.35
C PRO A 112 5.35 -6.70 18.49
N ALA A 113 5.57 -7.99 18.72
CA ALA A 113 4.49 -8.91 19.01
C ALA A 113 3.76 -8.53 20.30
N VAL A 114 2.45 -8.30 20.22
CA VAL A 114 1.59 -8.03 21.37
C VAL A 114 0.83 -9.31 21.74
N ASN A 115 0.78 -9.63 23.04
CA ASN A 115 -0.04 -10.76 23.51
C ASN A 115 -1.51 -10.36 23.45
N ILE A 116 -2.34 -11.22 22.87
CA ILE A 116 -3.78 -10.99 22.88
C ILE A 116 -4.29 -11.36 24.28
N PRO A 117 -4.96 -10.46 25.02
CA PRO A 117 -5.60 -10.85 26.26
C PRO A 117 -6.63 -11.95 25.94
N ALA A 118 -6.49 -13.10 26.60
CA ALA A 118 -7.47 -14.16 26.50
C ALA A 118 -8.77 -13.67 27.15
N MET A 119 -9.80 -13.46 26.35
CA MET A 119 -11.15 -13.21 26.85
C MET A 119 -11.65 -14.51 27.48
N ALA A 120 -11.47 -14.67 28.79
CA ALA A 120 -12.04 -15.78 29.55
C ALA A 120 -13.57 -15.64 29.55
N SER A 121 -14.27 -16.51 28.84
CA SER A 121 -15.66 -16.80 29.19
C SER A 121 -15.61 -17.86 30.30
N SER A 122 -16.22 -17.54 31.45
CA SER A 122 -16.31 -18.38 32.65
C SER A 122 -14.97 -18.75 33.32
N GLY A 123 -14.45 -17.87 34.19
CA GLY A 123 -13.69 -18.22 35.40
C GLY A 123 -12.34 -18.96 35.27
N ALA A 124 -11.97 -19.45 34.10
CA ALA A 124 -10.67 -20.07 33.84
C ALA A 124 -9.85 -19.13 32.95
N THR A 125 -8.78 -18.56 33.53
CA THR A 125 -7.77 -17.82 32.79
C THR A 125 -6.94 -18.80 31.97
N ALA A 126 -7.46 -19.24 30.83
CA ALA A 126 -6.66 -19.93 29.84
C ALA A 126 -5.76 -18.89 29.14
N THR A 127 -4.47 -18.88 29.47
CA THR A 127 -3.48 -18.05 28.76
C THR A 127 -3.35 -18.56 27.33
N ILE A 128 -4.09 -17.95 26.40
CA ILE A 128 -3.91 -18.20 24.97
C ILE A 128 -2.53 -17.62 24.59
N LYS A 129 -1.59 -18.48 24.19
CA LYS A 129 -0.25 -18.09 23.71
C LYS A 129 -0.29 -17.47 22.29
N ALA A 130 -1.31 -16.67 21.98
CA ALA A 130 -1.45 -16.02 20.68
C ALA A 130 -0.74 -14.67 20.70
N LYS A 131 0.16 -14.48 19.73
CA LYS A 131 0.85 -13.22 19.48
C LYS A 131 0.29 -12.55 18.23
N THR A 132 0.12 -11.24 18.32
CA THR A 132 -0.34 -10.39 17.22
C THR A 132 0.78 -9.48 16.77
N TYR A 133 0.97 -9.38 15.45
CA TYR A 133 1.88 -8.44 14.81
C TYR A 133 1.11 -7.33 14.11
N ALA A 134 1.64 -6.11 14.19
CA ALA A 134 1.21 -5.00 13.37
C ALA A 134 2.17 -4.87 12.20
N ILE A 135 1.69 -5.14 10.98
CA ILE A 135 2.46 -4.99 9.74
C ILE A 135 2.01 -3.68 9.10
N SER A 136 2.96 -2.79 8.87
CA SER A 136 2.73 -1.49 8.25
C SER A 136 3.67 -1.33 7.06
N ILE A 137 3.09 -1.17 5.86
CA ILE A 137 3.81 -0.86 4.63
C ILE A 137 3.44 0.56 4.20
N CYS A 138 4.44 1.35 3.87
CA CYS A 138 4.29 2.74 3.47
C CYS A 138 5.04 2.99 2.17
N TRP A 139 4.51 3.86 1.31
CA TRP A 139 5.13 4.26 0.05
C TRP A 139 4.59 5.62 -0.39
N GLN A 140 5.30 6.27 -1.31
CA GLN A 140 4.92 7.60 -1.81
C GLN A 140 4.55 7.55 -3.29
N ASP A 141 3.33 8.00 -3.61
CA ASP A 141 2.97 8.33 -4.99
C ASP A 141 3.74 9.60 -5.43
N LYS A 142 4.16 9.66 -6.70
CA LYS A 142 4.92 10.79 -7.28
C LYS A 142 4.23 12.15 -7.20
N ASN A 143 2.96 12.20 -6.77
CA ASN A 143 2.15 13.41 -6.61
C ASN A 143 2.09 13.92 -5.16
N ALA A 144 2.68 13.22 -4.19
CA ALA A 144 2.74 13.68 -2.81
C ALA A 144 3.85 14.75 -2.69
N ALA A 145 3.46 16.01 -2.62
CA ALA A 145 4.38 17.13 -2.40
C ALA A 145 5.23 16.90 -1.14
N VAL A 146 6.52 17.17 -1.29
CA VAL A 146 7.59 17.05 -0.29
C VAL A 146 7.13 17.51 1.10
N SER A 147 6.99 16.55 2.01
CA SER A 147 7.17 16.77 3.44
C SER A 147 8.31 15.85 3.87
N ALA A 148 9.30 16.44 4.52
CA ALA A 148 10.53 15.80 4.96
C ALA A 148 10.26 14.46 5.68
N ALA A 149 11.11 13.48 5.38
CA ALA A 149 11.30 12.21 6.08
C ALA A 149 10.32 11.95 7.24
N SER A 150 9.21 11.25 6.98
CA SER A 150 8.41 10.66 8.03
C SER A 150 9.15 9.45 8.58
N THR A 151 9.83 9.61 9.71
CA THR A 151 10.45 8.52 10.50
C THR A 151 9.39 7.61 11.14
N THR A 152 8.20 7.48 10.57
CA THR A 152 7.19 6.51 11.03
C THR A 152 6.16 6.24 9.95
N CYS A 153 6.20 5.02 9.41
CA CYS A 153 5.07 4.44 8.71
C CYS A 153 3.86 4.46 9.64
N GLY A 154 2.91 5.39 9.43
CA GLY A 154 1.69 5.52 10.23
C GLY A 154 1.63 6.65 11.28
N SER A 155 2.47 7.69 11.22
CA SER A 155 2.26 8.90 12.04
C SER A 155 1.85 10.09 11.18
N LYS A 156 0.52 10.31 11.06
CA LYS A 156 -0.23 11.49 10.55
C LYS A 156 0.48 12.25 9.39
N ASN A 157 0.07 12.21 8.12
CA ASN A 157 -1.13 12.76 7.48
C ASN A 157 -1.07 12.27 6.01
N SER A 158 -2.18 11.89 5.39
CA SER A 158 -2.25 11.57 3.94
C SER A 158 -1.27 10.49 3.42
N GLU A 159 -0.99 9.47 4.23
CA GLU A 159 -0.23 8.27 3.82
C GLU A 159 -1.19 7.08 3.80
N PHE A 160 -1.18 6.30 2.72
CA PHE A 160 -1.97 5.07 2.62
C PHE A 160 -1.29 3.98 3.46
N SER A 161 -1.52 4.00 4.77
CA SER A 161 -1.13 2.90 5.65
C SER A 161 -2.15 1.76 5.52
N PHE A 162 -1.70 0.64 5.00
CA PHE A 162 -2.44 -0.62 5.12
C PHE A 162 -1.93 -1.33 6.36
N VAL A 163 -2.73 -1.28 7.43
CA VAL A 163 -2.54 -2.14 8.61
C VAL A 163 -3.24 -3.45 8.29
N ALA A 164 -2.47 -4.46 7.85
CA ALA A 164 -3.03 -5.80 7.70
C ALA A 164 -3.35 -6.33 9.11
N GLY A 165 -4.65 -6.50 9.37
CA GLY A 165 -5.19 -6.90 10.66
C GLY A 165 -4.77 -8.31 11.07
N SER A 166 -4.53 -8.46 12.36
CA SER A 166 -4.12 -9.71 13.01
C SER A 166 -5.16 -10.82 12.83
N ARG A 167 -4.76 -11.95 12.23
CA ARG A 167 -5.54 -13.19 12.28
C ARG A 167 -4.88 -14.16 13.25
N ARG A 168 -5.68 -14.78 14.14
CA ARG A 168 -5.19 -15.61 15.25
C ARG A 168 -4.37 -16.80 14.73
N ILE A 169 -3.10 -16.88 15.12
CA ILE A 169 -2.27 -18.09 14.98
C ILE A 169 -2.56 -18.98 16.20
N LYS A 170 -3.00 -20.22 15.97
CA LYS A 170 -3.29 -21.20 17.02
C LYS A 170 -2.03 -21.85 17.57
#